data_AF-A0A8J6BSS5-F1
#
_entry.id   AF-A0A8J6BSS5-F1
#
_cell.length_a   1.000
_cell.length_b   1.000
_cell.length_c   1.000
_cell.angle_alpha   90.00
_cell.angle_beta   90.00
_cell.angle_gamma   90.00
#
_symmetry.space_group_name_H-M   'P 1'
#
loop_
_entity.id
_entity.type
_entity.pdbx_description
1 polymer ?
#
loop_
_entity_poly.entity_id
_entity_poly.type
_entity_poly.pdbx_seq_one_letter_code
_entity_poly.pdbx_strand_id
1 'polypeptide(L)'
;MHLEQELQRARQQGIFIASGGSGDHGHSVGANGIFTHGLKSFFCVCEDGAGECVCAGAVTFDLEYARWMDEHQRHMNDLRVALSAQMSDGELRVLVDGVMLHYDQVFRLKGFATKSDVFHVLSGMWMSPAERFFMWLGGFRSSELLKVLVSHLAPLTDQQLMGICNLQQSSQQAEDALSQGMEALQQALADTLASAATAVGAGAADNVTNYMGQMAIAMSKLTTLENFLRQADLLRQQTLQQMHRILTTRQAARALLVISDYFSRLRALSSLWLARPRD
;
A
#
# COMPACT_ATOMS: atom_id res chain seq x y z
N MET A 1 23.63 -19.23 19.30
CA MET A 1 24.35 -18.14 20.01
C MET A 1 24.59 -16.89 19.17
N HIS A 2 25.28 -16.93 18.01
CA HIS A 2 25.50 -15.68 17.22
C HIS A 2 24.22 -15.10 16.60
N LEU A 3 23.31 -15.97 16.14
CA LEU A 3 22.03 -15.57 15.54
C LEU A 3 21.05 -14.94 16.55
N GLU A 4 21.07 -15.38 17.81
CA GLU A 4 20.23 -14.80 18.88
C GLU A 4 20.72 -13.41 19.29
N GLN A 5 22.03 -13.19 19.21
CA GLN A 5 22.64 -11.89 19.52
C GLN A 5 22.32 -10.84 18.45
N GLU A 6 22.29 -11.25 17.18
CA GLU A 6 21.82 -10.42 16.05
C GLU A 6 20.31 -10.14 16.15
N LEU A 7 19.50 -11.13 16.55
CA LEU A 7 18.06 -10.95 16.77
C LEU A 7 17.75 -9.99 17.94
N GLN A 8 18.55 -10.02 19.01
CA GLN A 8 18.43 -9.08 20.12
C GLN A 8 18.90 -7.66 19.75
N ARG A 9 19.93 -7.53 18.90
CA ARG A 9 20.38 -6.24 18.37
C ARG A 9 19.32 -5.60 17.46
N ALA A 10 18.65 -6.38 16.62
CA ALA A 10 17.53 -5.93 15.80
C ALA A 10 16.33 -5.45 16.64
N ARG A 11 16.04 -6.13 17.77
CA ARG A 11 14.98 -5.71 18.71
C ARG A 11 15.30 -4.41 19.43
N GLN A 12 16.57 -4.15 19.77
CA GLN A 12 16.96 -2.90 20.45
C GLN A 12 16.99 -1.69 19.52
N GLN A 13 17.24 -1.88 18.22
CA GLN A 13 17.23 -0.80 17.24
C GLN A 13 15.81 -0.42 16.76
N GLY A 14 14.82 -1.29 16.93
CA GLY A 14 13.42 -1.03 16.60
C GLY A 14 12.59 -0.31 17.68
N ILE A 15 13.16 -0.01 18.85
CA ILE A 15 12.41 0.50 20.02
C ILE A 15 12.36 2.04 20.10
N PHE A 16 13.02 2.79 19.21
CA PHE A 16 13.11 4.25 19.34
C PHE A 16 11.96 5.07 18.73
N ILE A 17 10.86 4.46 18.27
CA ILE A 17 9.65 5.19 17.82
C ILE A 17 8.40 4.71 18.56
N ALA A 18 8.46 4.62 19.88
CA ALA A 18 7.26 4.59 20.73
C ALA A 18 7.63 4.84 22.20
N SER A 19 7.72 6.11 22.59
CA SER A 19 7.54 6.49 23.99
C SER A 19 6.73 7.76 24.06
N GLY A 20 5.57 7.69 24.69
CA GLY A 20 4.66 8.83 24.88
C GLY A 20 3.29 8.48 25.45
N GLY A 21 3.26 8.03 26.72
CA GLY A 21 2.13 8.13 27.67
C GLY A 21 0.92 7.21 27.43
N SER A 22 0.12 6.79 28.42
CA SER A 22 0.06 6.99 29.87
C SER A 22 -0.92 5.91 30.36
N GLY A 23 -0.65 5.25 31.49
CA GLY A 23 -1.54 4.22 32.03
C GLY A 23 -2.78 4.82 32.69
N ASP A 24 -3.91 4.10 32.64
CA ASP A 24 -4.67 3.82 33.86
C ASP A 24 -5.68 2.67 33.74
N HIS A 25 -6.10 2.20 34.91
CA HIS A 25 -6.76 0.95 35.27
C HIS A 25 -8.24 0.78 34.84
N GLY A 26 -8.59 -0.47 34.53
CA GLY A 26 -9.82 -1.15 34.99
C GLY A 26 -11.14 -0.89 34.24
N HIS A 27 -11.66 -1.92 33.57
CA HIS A 27 -12.91 -2.63 33.93
C HIS A 27 -13.36 -3.57 32.80
N SER A 28 -13.72 -4.80 33.21
CA SER A 28 -14.33 -5.85 32.39
C SER A 28 -15.61 -5.36 31.70
N VAL A 29 -15.63 -5.37 30.37
CA VAL A 29 -16.85 -5.20 29.56
C VAL A 29 -16.87 -6.29 28.48
N GLY A 30 -17.99 -7.02 28.44
CA GLY A 30 -18.15 -8.31 27.79
C GLY A 30 -17.88 -8.35 26.28
N ALA A 31 -17.29 -9.46 25.85
CA ALA A 31 -16.87 -9.79 24.49
C ALA A 31 -18.00 -9.94 23.44
N ASN A 32 -19.26 -9.61 23.78
CA ASN A 32 -20.40 -9.75 22.86
C ASN A 32 -20.60 -8.57 21.90
N GLY A 33 -19.93 -7.43 22.10
CA GLY A 33 -20.07 -6.25 21.23
C GLY A 33 -19.11 -6.17 20.04
N ILE A 34 -18.00 -6.92 20.07
CA ILE A 34 -16.95 -6.86 19.04
C ILE A 34 -17.32 -7.69 17.80
N PHE A 35 -18.06 -8.79 18.00
CA PHE A 35 -18.49 -9.68 16.92
C PHE A 35 -19.43 -9.01 15.91
N THR A 36 -20.27 -8.06 16.34
CA THR A 36 -21.24 -7.41 15.45
C THR A 36 -20.66 -6.27 14.62
N HIS A 37 -19.58 -5.62 15.05
CA HIS A 37 -18.96 -4.53 14.29
C HIS A 37 -17.96 -5.04 13.24
N GLY A 38 -17.27 -6.15 13.49
CA GLY A 38 -16.33 -6.74 12.53
C GLY A 38 -17.01 -7.39 11.31
N LEU A 39 -18.22 -7.93 11.47
CA LEU A 39 -18.95 -8.60 10.38
C LEU A 39 -19.77 -7.64 9.51
N LYS A 40 -20.15 -6.46 10.01
CA LYS A 40 -20.93 -5.48 9.24
C LYS A 40 -20.15 -4.80 8.12
N SER A 41 -18.82 -4.76 8.20
CA SER A 41 -17.99 -4.19 7.12
C SER A 41 -17.83 -5.13 5.92
N PHE A 42 -18.22 -6.40 6.05
CA PHE A 42 -18.06 -7.43 5.02
C PHE A 42 -19.38 -7.81 4.32
N PHE A 43 -20.51 -7.18 4.66
CA PHE A 43 -21.77 -7.46 3.98
C PHE A 43 -21.78 -6.76 2.62
N CYS A 44 -21.17 -7.44 1.66
CA CYS A 44 -21.37 -7.21 0.26
C CYS A 44 -22.87 -7.42 -0.03
N VAL A 45 -23.59 -6.36 -0.42
CA VAL A 45 -25.01 -6.45 -0.74
C VAL A 45 -25.12 -7.08 -2.12
N CYS A 46 -25.50 -8.36 -2.17
CA CYS A 46 -25.97 -8.97 -3.41
C CYS A 46 -27.36 -8.39 -3.70
N GLU A 47 -27.48 -7.44 -4.62
CA GLU A 47 -28.75 -7.25 -5.33
C GLU A 47 -28.86 -8.32 -6.42
N ASP A 48 -30.03 -8.96 -6.48
CA ASP A 48 -30.32 -10.14 -7.27
C ASP A 48 -29.93 -10.01 -8.76
N GLY A 49 -29.14 -10.97 -9.26
CA GLY A 49 -29.17 -11.35 -10.67
C GLY A 49 -27.98 -10.99 -11.58
N ALA A 50 -26.95 -10.29 -11.10
CA ALA A 50 -25.70 -10.10 -11.85
C ALA A 50 -24.49 -10.47 -10.98
N GLY A 51 -23.69 -11.43 -11.42
CA GLY A 51 -22.65 -12.10 -10.65
C GLY A 51 -21.39 -11.29 -10.31
N GLU A 52 -21.52 -10.09 -9.76
CA GLU A 52 -20.40 -9.35 -9.16
C GLU A 52 -20.83 -8.78 -7.81
N CYS A 53 -20.32 -9.39 -6.74
CA CYS A 53 -20.47 -8.86 -5.40
C CYS A 53 -19.46 -7.70 -5.23
N VAL A 54 -19.93 -6.46 -5.23
CA VAL A 54 -19.08 -5.29 -5.02
C VAL A 54 -19.38 -4.64 -3.67
N CYS A 55 -18.38 -4.57 -2.80
CA CYS A 55 -18.47 -3.86 -1.53
C CYS A 55 -18.72 -2.35 -1.79
N ALA A 56 -19.69 -1.73 -1.11
CA ALA A 56 -19.95 -0.28 -1.26
C ALA A 56 -18.69 0.59 -1.03
N GLY A 57 -17.79 0.14 -0.14
CA GLY A 57 -16.49 0.76 0.09
C GLY A 57 -15.53 0.67 -1.11
N ALA A 58 -15.56 -0.41 -1.87
CA ALA A 58 -14.74 -0.60 -3.08
C ALA A 58 -15.16 0.37 -4.19
N VAL A 59 -16.47 0.48 -4.47
CA VAL A 59 -17.00 1.44 -5.46
C VAL A 59 -16.66 2.88 -5.09
N THR A 60 -16.81 3.22 -3.79
CA THR A 60 -16.49 4.57 -3.30
C THR A 60 -15.01 4.87 -3.48
N PHE A 61 -14.13 3.91 -3.17
CA PHE A 61 -12.70 4.06 -3.37
C PHE A 61 -12.35 4.25 -4.84
N ASP A 62 -12.91 3.45 -5.74
CA ASP A 62 -12.62 3.55 -7.18
C ASP A 62 -13.01 4.91 -7.75
N LEU A 63 -14.16 5.45 -7.32
CA LEU A 63 -14.60 6.79 -7.72
C LEU A 63 -13.67 7.89 -7.21
N GLU A 64 -13.29 7.84 -5.93
CA GLU A 64 -12.36 8.82 -5.35
C GLU A 64 -10.95 8.70 -5.94
N TYR A 65 -10.50 7.48 -6.26
CA TYR A 65 -9.23 7.26 -6.93
C TYR A 65 -9.26 7.81 -8.37
N ALA A 66 -10.34 7.61 -9.12
CA ALA A 66 -10.50 8.20 -10.45
C ALA A 66 -10.45 9.74 -10.40
N ARG A 67 -11.13 10.36 -9.44
CA ARG A 67 -11.06 11.81 -9.21
C ARG A 67 -9.64 12.26 -8.86
N TRP A 68 -8.96 11.51 -7.99
CA TRP A 68 -7.57 11.78 -7.65
C TRP A 68 -6.67 11.71 -8.89
N MET A 69 -6.89 10.74 -9.79
CA MET A 69 -6.12 10.61 -11.03
C MET A 69 -6.31 11.78 -11.99
N ASP A 70 -7.53 12.28 -12.14
CA ASP A 70 -7.80 13.46 -12.97
C ASP A 70 -7.08 14.70 -12.43
N GLU A 71 -7.13 14.89 -11.12
CA GLU A 71 -6.44 15.98 -10.42
C GLU A 71 -4.92 15.82 -10.46
N HIS A 72 -4.42 14.58 -10.37
CA HIS A 72 -3.00 14.26 -10.52
C HIS A 72 -2.51 14.69 -11.90
N GLN A 73 -3.27 14.40 -12.96
CA GLN A 73 -2.91 14.82 -14.31
C GLN A 73 -2.85 16.35 -14.43
N ARG A 74 -3.76 17.08 -13.77
CA ARG A 74 -3.75 18.55 -13.72
C ARG A 74 -2.48 19.07 -13.05
N HIS A 75 -2.14 18.57 -11.86
CA HIS A 75 -0.91 18.93 -11.17
C HIS A 75 0.35 18.64 -12.00
N MET A 76 0.38 17.49 -12.70
CA MET A 76 1.52 17.13 -13.56
C MET A 76 1.64 18.06 -14.76
N ASN A 77 0.52 18.50 -15.35
CA ASN A 77 0.52 19.48 -16.44
C ASN A 77 1.02 20.85 -15.97
N ASP A 78 0.55 21.33 -14.81
CA ASP A 78 0.99 22.60 -14.23
C ASP A 78 2.51 22.57 -13.95
N LEU A 79 3.02 21.44 -13.41
CA LEU A 79 4.44 21.24 -13.15
C LEU A 79 5.28 21.22 -14.45
N ARG A 80 4.78 20.59 -15.53
CA ARG A 80 5.43 20.61 -16.86
C ARG A 80 5.50 22.04 -17.40
N VAL A 81 4.38 22.79 -17.35
CA VAL A 81 4.32 24.17 -17.82
C VAL A 81 5.31 25.04 -17.05
N ALA A 82 5.32 24.96 -15.72
CA ALA A 82 6.23 25.72 -14.86
C ALA A 82 7.71 25.44 -15.14
N LEU A 83 8.07 24.16 -15.36
CA LEU A 83 9.42 23.78 -15.74
C LEU A 83 9.80 24.31 -17.12
N SER A 84 8.90 24.22 -18.09
CA SER A 84 9.15 24.71 -19.46
C SER A 84 9.30 26.23 -19.54
N ALA A 85 8.53 26.96 -18.74
CA ALA A 85 8.60 28.42 -18.61
C ALA A 85 9.80 28.90 -17.77
N GLN A 86 10.60 27.97 -17.23
CA GLN A 86 11.74 28.26 -16.35
C GLN A 86 11.36 29.16 -15.16
N MET A 87 10.23 28.86 -14.52
CA MET A 87 9.81 29.57 -13.31
C MET A 87 10.87 29.53 -12.21
N SER A 88 10.78 30.49 -11.30
CA SER A 88 11.69 30.60 -10.17
C SER A 88 11.61 29.35 -9.28
N ASP A 89 12.71 29.01 -8.60
CA ASP A 89 12.74 27.84 -7.72
C ASP A 89 11.75 27.96 -6.55
N GLY A 90 11.37 29.18 -6.15
CA GLY A 90 10.35 29.42 -5.13
C GLY A 90 8.95 29.04 -5.59
N GLU A 91 8.54 29.49 -6.78
CA GLU A 91 7.24 29.14 -7.36
C GLU A 91 7.17 27.66 -7.72
N LEU A 92 8.26 27.11 -8.26
CA LEU A 92 8.35 25.68 -8.58
C LEU A 92 8.24 24.82 -7.31
N ARG A 93 8.80 25.29 -6.17
CA ARG A 93 8.69 24.59 -4.89
C ARG A 93 7.25 24.46 -4.43
N VAL A 94 6.44 25.52 -4.58
CA VAL A 94 5.01 25.47 -4.22
C VAL A 94 4.28 24.37 -5.01
N LEU A 95 4.58 24.24 -6.30
CA LEU A 95 3.98 23.17 -7.13
C LEU A 95 4.47 21.78 -6.73
N VAL A 96 5.77 21.62 -6.50
CA VAL A 96 6.35 20.35 -6.03
C VAL A 96 5.75 19.93 -4.69
N ASP A 97 5.66 20.84 -3.73
CA ASP A 97 5.08 20.58 -2.41
C ASP A 97 3.58 20.23 -2.54
N GLY A 98 2.85 20.91 -3.44
CA GLY A 98 1.46 20.59 -3.77
C GLY A 98 1.30 19.16 -4.29
N VAL A 99 2.18 18.72 -5.19
CA VAL A 99 2.20 17.32 -5.69
C VAL A 99 2.52 16.34 -4.57
N MET A 100 3.49 16.65 -3.71
CA MET A 100 3.84 15.79 -2.57
C MET A 100 2.66 15.61 -1.61
N LEU A 101 1.95 16.69 -1.30
CA LEU A 101 0.71 16.63 -0.51
C LEU A 101 -0.39 15.84 -1.22
N HIS A 102 -0.48 15.94 -2.54
CA HIS A 102 -1.43 15.16 -3.32
C HIS A 102 -1.13 13.65 -3.29
N TYR A 103 0.15 13.23 -3.26
CA TYR A 103 0.50 11.83 -2.99
C TYR A 103 0.10 11.39 -1.58
N ASP A 104 0.26 12.24 -0.57
CA ASP A 104 -0.20 11.91 0.80
C ASP A 104 -1.72 11.63 0.85
N GLN A 105 -2.50 12.31 -0.01
CA GLN A 105 -3.95 12.09 -0.11
C GLN A 105 -4.29 10.69 -0.63
N VAL A 106 -3.61 10.18 -1.67
CA VAL A 106 -3.92 8.83 -2.18
C VAL A 106 -3.55 7.74 -1.18
N PHE A 107 -2.44 7.88 -0.44
CA PHE A 107 -2.10 6.92 0.62
C PHE A 107 -3.14 6.95 1.76
N ARG A 108 -3.68 8.13 2.10
CA ARG A 108 -4.77 8.24 3.07
C ARG A 108 -6.06 7.58 2.55
N LEU A 109 -6.42 7.83 1.30
CA LEU A 109 -7.59 7.24 0.65
C LEU A 109 -7.49 5.70 0.64
N LYS A 110 -6.32 5.17 0.27
CA LYS A 110 -6.03 3.73 0.33
C LYS A 110 -6.11 3.19 1.75
N GLY A 111 -5.68 3.95 2.76
CA GLY A 111 -5.83 3.56 4.16
C GLY A 111 -7.28 3.35 4.59
N PHE A 112 -8.21 4.18 4.11
CA PHE A 112 -9.65 3.97 4.34
C PHE A 112 -10.19 2.77 3.56
N ALA A 113 -9.79 2.62 2.30
CA ALA A 113 -10.20 1.48 1.48
C ALA A 113 -9.71 0.15 2.05
N THR A 114 -8.48 0.09 2.56
CA THR A 114 -7.89 -1.12 3.17
C THR A 114 -8.68 -1.56 4.41
N LYS A 115 -9.16 -0.60 5.21
CA LYS A 115 -10.02 -0.89 6.37
C LYS A 115 -11.39 -1.41 6.00
N SER A 116 -11.96 -0.92 4.90
CA SER A 116 -13.28 -1.34 4.43
C SER A 116 -13.23 -2.67 3.69
N ASP A 117 -12.24 -2.83 2.80
CA ASP A 117 -12.04 -3.99 1.94
C ASP A 117 -10.56 -4.13 1.58
N VAL A 118 -9.83 -4.88 2.42
CA VAL A 118 -8.41 -5.15 2.24
C VAL A 118 -8.11 -5.93 0.97
N PHE A 119 -9.05 -6.78 0.51
CA PHE A 119 -8.86 -7.62 -0.67
C PHE A 119 -9.03 -6.82 -1.95
N HIS A 120 -9.92 -5.84 -2.00
CA HIS A 120 -10.02 -4.90 -3.12
C HIS A 120 -8.71 -4.14 -3.37
N VAL A 121 -8.10 -3.62 -2.30
CA VAL A 121 -6.81 -2.92 -2.41
C VAL A 121 -5.68 -3.88 -2.80
N LEU A 122 -5.61 -5.05 -2.15
CA LEU A 122 -4.58 -6.06 -2.40
C LEU A 122 -4.65 -6.64 -3.82
N SER A 123 -5.85 -6.86 -4.35
CA SER A 123 -6.05 -7.42 -5.70
C SER A 123 -5.73 -6.42 -6.80
N GLY A 124 -5.70 -5.12 -6.49
CA GLY A 124 -5.41 -4.08 -7.47
C GLY A 124 -6.56 -3.87 -8.47
N MET A 125 -7.79 -4.21 -8.09
CA MET A 125 -8.98 -4.07 -8.97
C MET A 125 -9.22 -2.65 -9.45
N TRP A 126 -8.81 -1.68 -8.64
CA TRP A 126 -8.81 -0.24 -8.90
C TRP A 126 -7.75 0.24 -9.93
N MET A 127 -6.83 -0.63 -10.37
CA MET A 127 -5.79 -0.31 -11.35
C MET A 127 -6.00 -1.03 -12.69
N SER A 128 -5.39 -0.50 -13.75
CA SER A 128 -5.37 -1.17 -15.05
C SER A 128 -4.61 -2.51 -14.98
N PRO A 129 -4.97 -3.52 -15.82
CA PRO A 129 -4.28 -4.80 -15.86
C PRO A 129 -2.75 -4.71 -15.97
N ALA A 130 -2.23 -3.79 -16.79
CA ALA A 130 -0.79 -3.62 -16.96
C ALA A 130 -0.12 -3.04 -15.70
N GLU A 131 -0.75 -2.10 -15.00
CA GLU A 131 -0.24 -1.59 -13.71
C GLU A 131 -0.24 -2.68 -12.64
N ARG A 132 -1.33 -3.46 -12.57
CA ARG A 132 -1.49 -4.56 -11.62
C ARG A 132 -0.39 -5.61 -11.77
N PHE A 133 0.11 -5.82 -12.99
CA PHE A 133 1.21 -6.75 -13.24
C PHE A 133 2.50 -6.39 -12.50
N PHE A 134 2.75 -5.10 -12.25
CA PHE A 134 3.93 -4.60 -11.53
C PHE A 134 3.64 -4.25 -10.06
N MET A 135 2.47 -4.63 -9.56
CA MET A 135 2.05 -4.35 -8.19
C MET A 135 2.75 -5.26 -7.18
N TRP A 136 3.08 -4.68 -6.03
CA TRP A 136 3.57 -5.33 -4.82
C TRP A 136 2.81 -4.76 -3.62
N LEU A 137 2.14 -5.58 -2.81
CA LEU A 137 1.39 -5.14 -1.62
C LEU A 137 0.54 -3.86 -1.84
N GLY A 138 -0.35 -3.93 -2.83
CA GLY A 138 -1.29 -2.85 -3.12
C GLY A 138 -0.70 -1.62 -3.82
N GLY A 139 0.53 -1.64 -4.34
CA GLY A 139 1.09 -0.51 -5.11
C GLY A 139 2.44 -0.84 -5.75
N PHE A 140 3.26 0.16 -6.06
CA PHE A 140 4.58 -0.06 -6.67
C PHE A 140 5.67 -0.43 -5.63
N ARG A 141 6.79 -1.01 -6.06
CA ARG A 141 8.02 -1.10 -5.25
C ARG A 141 8.81 0.20 -5.35
N SER A 142 9.13 0.79 -4.20
CA SER A 142 9.84 2.07 -4.14
C SER A 142 11.29 1.94 -4.58
N SER A 143 11.94 0.81 -4.30
CA SER A 143 13.32 0.53 -4.74
C SER A 143 13.43 0.51 -6.27
N GLU A 144 12.49 -0.15 -6.95
CA GLU A 144 12.43 -0.21 -8.41
C GLU A 144 12.10 1.16 -9.02
N LEU A 145 11.20 1.92 -8.39
CA LEU A 145 10.90 3.28 -8.82
C LEU A 145 12.16 4.18 -8.76
N LEU A 146 12.90 4.14 -7.66
CA LEU A 146 14.15 4.90 -7.51
C LEU A 146 15.19 4.51 -8.57
N LYS A 147 15.28 3.22 -8.89
CA LYS A 147 16.18 2.71 -9.94
C LYS A 147 15.88 3.33 -11.31
N VAL A 148 14.59 3.43 -11.67
CA VAL A 148 14.16 4.10 -12.92
C VAL A 148 14.55 5.58 -12.88
N LEU A 149 14.39 6.25 -11.75
CA LEU A 149 14.61 7.70 -11.64
C LEU A 149 16.08 8.10 -11.80
N VAL A 150 17.03 7.35 -11.25
CA VAL A 150 18.46 7.69 -11.32
C VAL A 150 18.92 7.94 -12.75
N SER A 151 18.45 7.15 -13.72
CA SER A 151 18.82 7.29 -15.14
C SER A 151 18.23 8.53 -15.82
N HIS A 152 17.21 9.17 -15.23
CA HIS A 152 16.50 10.29 -15.83
C HIS A 152 16.77 11.65 -15.17
N LEU A 153 17.49 11.67 -14.04
CA LEU A 153 17.69 12.88 -13.22
C LEU A 153 19.04 13.57 -13.40
N ALA A 154 19.88 13.13 -14.35
CA ALA A 154 21.18 13.74 -14.58
C ALA A 154 21.07 15.24 -14.94
N PRO A 155 21.97 16.11 -14.44
CA PRO A 155 23.09 15.82 -13.52
C PRO A 155 22.66 15.69 -12.05
N LEU A 156 23.22 14.69 -11.35
CA LEU A 156 23.15 14.51 -9.90
C LEU A 156 24.56 14.66 -9.32
N THR A 157 24.69 15.21 -8.11
CA THR A 157 25.98 15.23 -7.40
C THR A 157 26.30 13.84 -6.84
N ASP A 158 27.58 13.55 -6.57
CA ASP A 158 27.99 12.27 -5.95
C ASP A 158 27.28 12.04 -4.61
N GLN A 159 27.08 13.10 -3.83
CA GLN A 159 26.33 13.04 -2.57
C GLN A 159 24.86 12.68 -2.80
N GLN A 160 24.21 13.26 -3.80
CA GLN A 160 22.82 12.93 -4.15
C GLN A 160 22.70 11.48 -4.65
N LEU A 161 23.64 11.04 -5.48
CA LEU A 161 23.66 9.67 -5.99
C LEU A 161 23.83 8.66 -4.85
N MET A 162 24.80 8.88 -3.94
CA MET A 162 24.94 8.07 -2.74
C MET A 162 23.67 8.07 -1.87
N GLY A 163 23.04 9.24 -1.70
CA GLY A 163 21.78 9.37 -0.96
C GLY A 163 20.66 8.52 -1.57
N ILE A 164 20.50 8.55 -2.89
CA ILE A 164 19.49 7.75 -3.60
C ILE A 164 19.81 6.26 -3.52
N CYS A 165 21.07 5.85 -3.69
CA CYS A 165 21.48 4.45 -3.55
C CYS A 165 21.19 3.90 -2.14
N ASN A 166 21.49 4.66 -1.08
CA ASN A 166 21.18 4.28 0.30
C ASN A 166 19.67 4.20 0.56
N LEU A 167 18.90 5.13 -0.01
CA LEU A 167 17.45 5.12 0.08
C LEU A 167 16.84 3.92 -0.66
N GLN A 168 17.38 3.59 -1.83
CA GLN A 168 16.98 2.40 -2.59
C GLN A 168 17.25 1.12 -1.81
N GLN A 169 18.47 0.97 -1.27
CA GLN A 169 18.86 -0.20 -0.50
C GLN A 169 18.00 -0.38 0.75
N SER A 170 17.79 0.69 1.52
CA SER A 170 16.96 0.63 2.72
C SER A 170 15.48 0.37 2.39
N SER A 171 14.96 0.95 1.30
CA SER A 171 13.61 0.63 0.81
C SER A 171 13.51 -0.86 0.45
N GLN A 172 14.47 -1.40 -0.31
CA GLN A 172 14.47 -2.82 -0.69
C GLN A 172 14.47 -3.75 0.53
N GLN A 173 15.30 -3.47 1.54
CA GLN A 173 15.34 -4.27 2.76
C GLN A 173 13.99 -4.28 3.49
N ALA A 174 13.33 -3.14 3.58
CA ALA A 174 11.99 -3.05 4.17
C ALA A 174 10.93 -3.78 3.33
N GLU A 175 11.02 -3.69 2.00
CA GLU A 175 10.13 -4.44 1.09
C GLU A 175 10.31 -5.96 1.24
N ASP A 176 11.55 -6.44 1.37
CA ASP A 176 11.84 -7.86 1.55
C ASP A 176 11.31 -8.37 2.90
N ALA A 177 11.49 -7.59 3.97
CA ALA A 177 10.94 -7.92 5.29
C ALA A 177 9.39 -7.98 5.28
N LEU A 178 8.74 -7.02 4.62
CA LEU A 178 7.28 -7.01 4.46
C LEU A 178 6.78 -8.19 3.60
N SER A 179 7.52 -8.55 2.55
CA SER A 179 7.19 -9.69 1.69
C SER A 179 7.27 -11.01 2.47
N GLN A 180 8.35 -11.22 3.23
CA GLN A 180 8.50 -12.40 4.10
C GLN A 180 7.41 -12.48 5.17
N GLY A 181 7.07 -11.34 5.78
CA GLY A 181 5.96 -11.28 6.75
C GLY A 181 4.61 -11.64 6.13
N MET A 182 4.35 -11.21 4.91
CA MET A 182 3.14 -11.54 4.16
C MET A 182 3.07 -13.03 3.80
N GLU A 183 4.17 -13.62 3.34
CA GLU A 183 4.26 -15.06 3.04
C GLU A 183 3.98 -15.90 4.31
N ALA A 184 4.58 -15.53 5.44
CA ALA A 184 4.32 -16.19 6.72
C ALA A 184 2.85 -16.06 7.15
N LEU A 185 2.23 -14.89 6.91
CA LEU A 185 0.81 -14.66 7.20
C LEU A 185 -0.09 -15.56 6.33
N GLN A 186 0.21 -15.66 5.03
CA GLN A 186 -0.53 -16.50 4.09
C GLN A 186 -0.44 -17.99 4.49
N GLN A 187 0.75 -18.47 4.85
CA GLN A 187 0.92 -19.84 5.34
C GLN A 187 0.11 -20.07 6.62
N ALA A 188 0.22 -19.17 7.59
CA ALA A 188 -0.47 -19.32 8.85
C ALA A 188 -2.01 -19.26 8.68
N LEU A 189 -2.51 -18.49 7.70
CA LEU A 189 -3.93 -18.48 7.33
C LEU A 189 -4.36 -19.80 6.70
N ALA A 190 -3.57 -20.34 5.77
CA ALA A 190 -3.84 -21.64 5.16
C ALA A 190 -3.91 -22.77 6.20
N ASP A 191 -2.98 -22.80 7.16
CA ASP A 191 -2.96 -23.81 8.24
C ASP A 191 -4.20 -23.73 9.14
N THR A 192 -4.69 -22.51 9.42
CA THR A 192 -5.91 -22.27 10.21
C THR A 192 -7.14 -22.80 9.46
N LEU A 193 -7.23 -22.53 8.16
CA LEU A 193 -8.35 -23.00 7.33
C LEU A 193 -8.32 -24.52 7.14
N ALA A 194 -7.15 -25.11 6.95
CA ALA A 194 -6.98 -26.56 6.87
C ALA A 194 -7.42 -27.25 8.19
N SER A 195 -7.09 -26.66 9.33
CA SER A 195 -7.51 -27.14 10.65
C SER A 195 -9.03 -27.03 10.88
N ALA A 196 -9.69 -26.04 10.27
CA ALA A 196 -11.15 -25.91 10.30
C ALA A 196 -11.85 -26.98 9.46
N ALA A 197 -11.24 -27.40 8.34
CA ALA A 197 -11.82 -28.38 7.42
C ALA A 197 -11.83 -29.81 7.99
N THR A 198 -10.79 -30.21 8.73
CA THR A 198 -10.69 -31.54 9.35
C THR A 198 -11.65 -31.74 10.52
N ALA A 199 -12.13 -30.65 11.12
CA ALA A 199 -13.11 -30.68 12.20
C ALA A 199 -14.46 -31.27 11.76
N VAL A 200 -14.85 -31.20 10.49
CA VAL A 200 -16.18 -31.61 10.02
C VAL A 200 -16.46 -33.12 10.21
N GLY A 201 -15.45 -33.93 10.54
CA GLY A 201 -15.58 -35.38 10.76
C GLY A 201 -16.05 -35.85 12.15
N ALA A 202 -16.12 -35.01 13.19
CA ALA A 202 -16.26 -35.46 14.59
C ALA A 202 -17.43 -34.87 15.40
N GLY A 203 -18.68 -35.33 15.21
CA GLY A 203 -19.80 -34.95 16.08
C GLY A 203 -20.32 -33.50 15.91
N ALA A 204 -21.61 -33.33 15.64
CA ALA A 204 -22.15 -32.08 15.09
C ALA A 204 -21.98 -30.81 15.95
N ALA A 205 -21.98 -30.90 17.29
CA ALA A 205 -21.94 -29.73 18.18
C ALA A 205 -20.51 -29.21 18.46
N ASP A 206 -19.55 -30.11 18.65
CA ASP A 206 -18.14 -29.76 18.88
C ASP A 206 -17.49 -29.22 17.59
N ASN A 207 -17.97 -29.68 16.42
CA ASN A 207 -17.51 -29.24 15.10
C ASN A 207 -17.83 -27.77 14.81
N VAL A 208 -19.03 -27.31 15.16
CA VAL A 208 -19.44 -25.91 14.92
C VAL A 208 -18.62 -24.97 15.80
N THR A 209 -18.44 -25.32 17.07
CA THR A 209 -17.64 -24.51 18.02
C THR A 209 -16.18 -24.41 17.57
N ASN A 210 -15.58 -25.52 17.12
CA ASN A 210 -14.21 -25.52 16.60
C ASN A 210 -14.09 -24.72 15.29
N TYR A 211 -15.02 -24.89 14.35
CA TYR A 211 -15.04 -24.12 13.10
C TYR A 211 -15.15 -22.61 13.35
N MET A 212 -16.05 -22.20 14.24
CA MET A 212 -16.20 -20.80 14.64
C MET A 212 -14.92 -20.24 15.28
N GLY A 213 -14.27 -21.02 16.14
CA GLY A 213 -12.98 -20.66 16.72
C GLY A 213 -11.88 -20.46 15.68
N GLN A 214 -11.77 -21.38 14.71
CA GLN A 214 -10.80 -21.26 13.61
C GLN A 214 -11.12 -20.07 12.70
N MET A 215 -12.39 -19.81 12.40
CA MET A 215 -12.78 -18.65 11.60
C MET A 215 -12.49 -17.32 12.31
N ALA A 216 -12.65 -17.26 13.64
CA ALA A 216 -12.25 -16.09 14.43
C ALA A 216 -10.73 -15.83 14.35
N ILE A 217 -9.91 -16.88 14.37
CA ILE A 217 -8.46 -16.79 14.17
C ILE A 217 -8.14 -16.33 12.73
N ALA A 218 -8.83 -16.88 11.73
CA ALA A 218 -8.67 -16.46 10.34
C ALA A 218 -9.00 -14.97 10.16
N MET A 219 -10.10 -14.50 10.78
CA MET A 219 -10.46 -13.08 10.78
C MET A 219 -9.39 -12.19 11.43
N SER A 220 -8.79 -12.61 12.55
CA SER A 220 -7.70 -11.82 13.16
C SER A 220 -6.48 -11.71 12.25
N LYS A 221 -6.20 -12.74 11.43
CA LYS A 221 -5.13 -12.69 10.43
C LYS A 221 -5.44 -11.71 9.31
N LEU A 222 -6.70 -11.49 8.95
CA LEU A 222 -7.09 -10.45 7.99
C LEU A 222 -6.83 -9.03 8.53
N THR A 223 -6.94 -8.81 9.85
CA THR A 223 -6.48 -7.56 10.47
C THR A 223 -4.97 -7.40 10.38
N THR A 224 -4.21 -8.49 10.50
CA THR A 224 -2.75 -8.45 10.25
C THR A 224 -2.44 -8.10 8.79
N LEU A 225 -3.24 -8.61 7.83
CA LEU A 225 -3.11 -8.26 6.42
C LEU A 225 -3.30 -6.76 6.17
N GLU A 226 -4.33 -6.15 6.76
CA GLU A 226 -4.56 -4.70 6.71
C GLU A 226 -3.31 -3.91 7.14
N ASN A 227 -2.66 -4.36 8.22
CA ASN A 227 -1.45 -3.73 8.73
C ASN A 227 -0.27 -3.82 7.76
N PHE A 228 -0.09 -4.94 7.06
CA PHE A 228 0.96 -5.07 6.05
C PHE A 228 0.74 -4.12 4.87
N LEU A 229 -0.48 -4.00 4.36
CA LEU A 229 -0.79 -3.04 3.28
C LEU A 229 -0.53 -1.60 3.73
N ARG A 230 -0.95 -1.24 4.94
CA ARG A 230 -0.69 0.08 5.52
C ARG A 230 0.82 0.35 5.68
N GLN A 231 1.60 -0.63 6.12
CA GLN A 231 3.06 -0.50 6.25
C GLN A 231 3.73 -0.32 4.87
N ALA A 232 3.26 -1.04 3.85
CA ALA A 232 3.76 -0.87 2.48
C ALA A 232 3.48 0.55 1.95
N ASP A 233 2.31 1.12 2.21
CA ASP A 233 2.00 2.50 1.81
C ASP A 233 2.79 3.54 2.61
N LEU A 234 3.01 3.32 3.90
CA LEU A 234 3.91 4.17 4.69
C LEU A 234 5.33 4.15 4.15
N LEU A 235 5.84 2.98 3.75
CA LEU A 235 7.16 2.87 3.14
C LEU A 235 7.24 3.70 1.85
N ARG A 236 6.24 3.60 0.96
CA ARG A 236 6.18 4.43 -0.26
C ARG A 236 6.18 5.91 0.03
N GLN A 237 5.34 6.33 0.98
CA GLN A 237 5.24 7.73 1.37
C GLN A 237 6.58 8.23 1.93
N GLN A 238 7.21 7.48 2.82
CA GLN A 238 8.52 7.81 3.39
C GLN A 238 9.61 7.87 2.31
N THR A 239 9.65 6.92 1.39
CA THR A 239 10.62 6.92 0.30
C THR A 239 10.46 8.16 -0.60
N LEU A 240 9.24 8.53 -0.98
CA LEU A 240 8.99 9.75 -1.76
C LEU A 240 9.46 11.01 -1.01
N GLN A 241 9.17 11.10 0.28
CA GLN A 241 9.58 12.24 1.11
C GLN A 241 11.11 12.34 1.27
N GLN A 242 11.80 11.21 1.48
CA GLN A 242 13.26 11.20 1.57
C GLN A 242 13.90 11.51 0.21
N MET A 243 13.34 11.00 -0.88
CA MET A 243 13.79 11.36 -2.23
C MET A 243 13.68 12.87 -2.46
N HIS A 244 12.53 13.47 -2.11
CA HIS A 244 12.34 14.92 -2.21
C HIS A 244 13.39 15.71 -1.40
N ARG A 245 13.80 15.22 -0.22
CA ARG A 245 14.85 15.84 0.60
C ARG A 245 16.26 15.75 0.02
N ILE A 246 16.56 14.69 -0.73
CA ILE A 246 17.86 14.49 -1.38
C ILE A 246 17.99 15.39 -2.62
N LEU A 247 16.89 15.58 -3.34
CA LEU A 247 16.87 16.30 -4.61
C LEU A 247 16.72 17.82 -4.41
N THR A 248 17.26 18.58 -5.35
CA THR A 248 16.88 20.00 -5.50
C THR A 248 15.43 20.10 -5.98
N THR A 249 14.79 21.25 -5.79
CA THR A 249 13.40 21.48 -6.23
C THR A 249 13.20 21.17 -7.73
N ARG A 250 14.15 21.54 -8.60
CA ARG A 250 14.05 21.27 -10.04
C ARG A 250 14.24 19.79 -10.38
N GLN A 251 15.14 19.10 -9.68
CA GLN A 251 15.30 17.65 -9.84
C GLN A 251 14.07 16.90 -9.31
N ALA A 252 13.49 17.32 -8.18
CA ALA A 252 12.27 16.75 -7.64
C ALA A 252 11.08 16.93 -8.60
N ALA A 253 10.92 18.13 -9.18
CA ALA A 253 9.91 18.37 -10.20
C ALA A 253 10.06 17.40 -11.39
N ARG A 254 11.28 17.23 -11.91
CA ARG A 254 11.57 16.24 -12.98
C ARG A 254 11.30 14.81 -12.53
N ALA A 255 11.64 14.46 -11.29
CA ALA A 255 11.42 13.12 -10.74
C ALA A 255 9.92 12.80 -10.73
N LEU A 256 9.09 13.70 -10.20
CA LEU A 256 7.64 13.53 -10.14
C LEU A 256 7.03 13.36 -11.54
N LEU A 257 7.52 14.10 -12.54
CA LEU A 257 7.10 13.91 -13.93
C LEU A 257 7.49 12.54 -14.48
N VAL A 258 8.72 12.08 -14.23
CA VAL A 258 9.17 10.74 -14.67
C VAL A 258 8.33 9.64 -14.01
N ILE A 259 8.01 9.78 -12.72
CA ILE A 259 7.11 8.86 -12.00
C ILE A 259 5.74 8.83 -12.68
N SER A 260 5.13 10.00 -12.91
CA SER A 260 3.83 10.10 -13.59
C SER A 260 3.86 9.48 -14.99
N ASP A 261 4.90 9.77 -15.78
CA ASP A 261 5.03 9.27 -17.15
C ASP A 261 5.19 7.75 -17.18
N TYR A 262 5.92 7.17 -16.23
CA TYR A 262 6.06 5.73 -16.08
C TYR A 262 4.71 5.03 -15.90
N PHE A 263 3.89 5.47 -14.92
CA PHE A 263 2.56 4.88 -14.69
C PHE A 263 1.58 5.16 -15.82
N SER A 264 1.66 6.35 -16.43
CA SER A 264 0.82 6.69 -17.60
C SER A 264 1.11 5.77 -18.80
N ARG A 265 2.37 5.37 -19.00
CA ARG A 265 2.74 4.39 -20.04
C ARG A 265 2.21 3.00 -19.75
N LEU A 266 2.18 2.56 -18.49
CA LEU A 266 1.54 1.30 -18.11
C LEU A 266 0.04 1.32 -18.42
N ARG A 267 -0.66 2.40 -18.06
CA ARG A 267 -2.08 2.58 -18.40
C ARG A 267 -2.33 2.58 -19.90
N ALA A 268 -1.52 3.32 -20.66
CA ALA A 268 -1.62 3.36 -22.12
C ALA A 268 -1.40 1.97 -22.74
N LEU A 269 -0.43 1.19 -22.24
CA LEU A 269 -0.19 -0.19 -22.67
C LEU A 269 -1.43 -1.06 -22.46
N SER A 270 -2.09 -0.93 -21.31
CA SER A 270 -3.33 -1.65 -21.03
C SER A 270 -4.44 -1.29 -22.02
N SER A 271 -4.63 -0.01 -22.32
CA SER A 271 -5.64 0.45 -23.27
C SER A 271 -5.38 -0.07 -24.69
N LEU A 272 -4.12 -0.02 -25.14
CA LEU A 272 -3.71 -0.55 -26.45
C LEU A 272 -3.93 -2.06 -26.54
N TRP A 273 -3.64 -2.81 -25.47
CA TRP A 273 -3.85 -4.25 -25.43
C TRP A 273 -5.32 -4.65 -25.55
N LEU A 274 -6.22 -3.85 -24.97
CA LEU A 274 -7.67 -4.06 -25.04
C LEU A 274 -8.25 -3.67 -26.40
N ALA A 275 -7.68 -2.65 -27.05
CA ALA A 275 -8.12 -2.15 -28.35
C ALA A 275 -7.61 -2.97 -29.55
N ARG A 276 -6.79 -4.01 -29.33
CA ARG A 276 -6.24 -4.82 -30.42
C ARG A 276 -7.35 -5.53 -31.21
N PRO A 277 -7.22 -5.67 -32.54
CA PRO A 277 -8.15 -6.47 -33.34
C PRO A 277 -8.23 -7.91 -32.80
N ARG A 278 -9.45 -8.46 -32.74
CA ARG A 278 -9.67 -9.89 -32.49
C ARG A 278 -10.02 -10.52 -33.83
N ASP A 279 -9.21 -11.49 -34.25
CA ASP A 279 -9.48 -12.33 -35.41
C ASP A 279 -10.70 -13.24 -35.16
#